data_AF-A0A1I6X4D4-F1
#
_entry.id   AF-A0A1I6X4D4-F1
#
_cell.length_a   1.000
_cell.length_b   1.000
_cell.length_c   1.000
_cell.angle_alpha   90.00
_cell.angle_beta   90.00
_cell.angle_gamma   90.00
#
_symmetry.space_group_name_H-M   'P 1'
#
loop_
_entity.id
_entity.type
_entity.pdbx_description
1 polymer ?
#
loop_
_entity_poly.entity_id
_entity_poly.type
_entity_poly.pdbx_seq_one_letter_code
_entity_poly.pdbx_strand_id
1 'polypeptide(L)'
;MKIDIVCKILVFLIFLGFAVFSGTIILDNKDDTQKCSGKQLVETISNESSPKGMTDAQGNGIIQKINLQDNPIDSKGYWDDSESFIIDIEKFEESAANGSINIRLLERDFEIELDEITVSNGSNHYSGQVKGMPQSKAEFYIYGDVFCGSIEFCDLMYTIAVTTEKYNGKTVHVVFLINWENERDKVKNMLIF
;
A
#
# COMPACT_ATOMS: atom_id res chain seq x y z
N MET A 1 -2.81 -16.36 -28.19
CA MET A 1 -1.94 -16.47 -26.99
C MET A 1 -2.80 -16.05 -25.81
N LYS A 2 -3.25 -16.98 -24.97
CA LYS A 2 -4.17 -16.74 -23.84
C LYS A 2 -3.37 -16.85 -22.55
N ILE A 3 -2.74 -15.75 -22.12
CA ILE A 3 -2.01 -15.66 -20.84
C ILE A 3 -2.73 -14.64 -19.91
N ASP A 4 -3.95 -14.23 -20.23
CA ASP A 4 -4.49 -12.95 -19.72
C ASP A 4 -5.36 -13.01 -18.46
N ILE A 5 -5.72 -14.20 -17.96
CA ILE A 5 -6.66 -14.30 -16.82
C ILE A 5 -6.06 -15.12 -15.67
N VAL A 6 -5.38 -16.22 -15.99
CA VAL A 6 -4.79 -17.10 -14.96
C VAL A 6 -3.65 -16.40 -14.22
N CYS A 7 -2.78 -15.66 -14.91
CA CYS A 7 -1.70 -14.91 -14.24
C CYS A 7 -2.21 -13.78 -13.33
N LYS A 8 -3.27 -13.08 -13.72
CA LYS A 8 -3.82 -11.96 -12.91
C LYS A 8 -4.51 -12.46 -11.64
N ILE A 9 -5.23 -13.57 -11.72
CA ILE A 9 -5.85 -14.23 -10.56
C ILE A 9 -4.77 -14.85 -9.65
N LEU A 10 -3.69 -15.40 -10.23
CA LEU A 10 -2.60 -15.97 -9.44
C LEU A 10 -1.88 -14.89 -8.60
N VAL A 11 -1.63 -13.70 -9.16
CA VAL A 11 -1.05 -12.58 -8.40
C VAL A 11 -1.97 -12.16 -7.25
N PHE A 12 -3.28 -12.04 -7.49
CA PHE A 12 -4.25 -11.69 -6.44
C PHE A 12 -4.33 -12.75 -5.31
N LEU A 13 -4.27 -14.05 -5.66
CA LEU A 13 -4.27 -15.15 -4.69
C LEU A 13 -2.94 -15.29 -3.93
N ILE A 14 -1.81 -14.96 -4.56
CA ILE A 14 -0.49 -14.95 -3.90
C ILE A 14 -0.44 -13.82 -2.86
N PHE A 15 -0.99 -12.63 -3.15
CA PHE A 15 -1.06 -11.53 -2.16
C PHE A 15 -2.03 -11.83 -1.00
N LEU A 16 -3.17 -12.49 -1.26
CA LEU A 16 -4.03 -13.02 -0.19
C LEU A 16 -3.32 -14.10 0.66
N GLY A 17 -2.50 -14.95 0.03
CA GLY A 17 -1.68 -15.95 0.73
C GLY A 17 -0.57 -15.35 1.59
N PHE A 18 0.06 -14.25 1.15
CA PHE A 18 1.08 -13.54 1.95
C PHE A 18 0.49 -12.71 3.09
N ALA A 19 -0.72 -12.15 2.94
CA ALA A 19 -1.44 -11.51 4.05
C ALA A 19 -1.80 -12.49 5.17
N VAL A 20 -1.94 -13.79 4.86
CA VAL A 20 -2.15 -14.84 5.88
C VAL A 20 -0.83 -15.31 6.51
N PHE A 21 0.31 -15.18 5.83
CA PHE A 21 1.61 -15.61 6.37
C PHE A 21 2.31 -14.59 7.26
N SER A 22 2.06 -13.29 7.13
CA SER A 22 2.52 -12.30 8.13
C SER A 22 1.82 -12.51 9.49
N GLY A 23 0.64 -13.13 9.51
CA GLY A 23 -0.05 -13.54 10.73
C GLY A 23 0.52 -14.78 11.44
N THR A 24 1.57 -15.43 10.89
CA THR A 24 2.24 -16.57 11.58
C THR A 24 3.46 -16.18 12.39
N ILE A 25 3.79 -14.89 12.46
CA ILE A 25 4.69 -14.37 13.49
C ILE A 25 3.79 -13.71 14.53
N ILE A 26 4.04 -13.97 15.81
CA ILE A 26 3.23 -13.57 16.99
C ILE A 26 2.18 -14.61 17.44
N LEU A 27 2.63 -15.87 17.54
CA LEU A 27 2.38 -16.68 18.75
C LEU A 27 3.71 -16.98 19.45
N ASP A 28 4.66 -16.04 19.41
CA ASP A 28 5.80 -16.09 20.33
C ASP A 28 5.66 -14.95 21.33
N ASN A 29 5.71 -15.36 22.58
CA ASN A 29 5.35 -14.60 23.76
C ASN A 29 6.54 -13.70 24.11
N LYS A 30 6.75 -12.62 23.34
CA LYS A 30 7.71 -11.57 23.68
C LYS A 30 7.16 -10.18 23.36
N ASP A 31 6.98 -9.47 24.44
CA ASP A 31 6.46 -8.12 24.63
C ASP A 31 7.40 -7.02 24.07
N ASP A 32 7.95 -7.22 22.88
CA ASP A 32 8.95 -6.33 22.26
C ASP A 32 8.56 -5.89 20.83
N THR A 33 7.26 -5.80 20.52
CA THR A 33 6.85 -4.90 19.42
C THR A 33 7.07 -3.48 19.93
N GLN A 34 8.17 -2.85 19.55
CA GLN A 34 8.38 -1.43 19.76
C GLN A 34 7.30 -0.69 18.95
N LYS A 35 6.10 -0.56 19.53
CA LYS A 35 5.01 0.27 19.03
C LYS A 35 5.64 1.60 18.65
N CYS A 36 5.42 2.03 17.40
CA CYS A 36 5.69 3.42 17.03
C CYS A 36 5.10 4.29 18.12
N SER A 37 5.96 5.06 18.82
CA SER A 37 5.51 5.84 19.96
C SER A 37 4.29 6.65 19.52
N GLY A 38 3.27 6.78 20.36
CA GLY A 38 2.13 7.66 20.05
C GLY A 38 2.57 9.06 19.61
N LYS A 39 3.77 9.51 20.03
CA LYS A 39 4.39 10.75 19.55
C LYS A 39 4.86 10.72 18.09
N GLN A 40 5.32 9.59 17.55
CA GLN A 40 5.75 9.45 16.15
C GLN A 40 4.53 9.37 15.20
N LEU A 41 3.48 8.67 15.63
CA LEU A 41 2.19 8.65 14.93
C LEU A 41 1.53 10.03 14.97
N VAL A 42 1.55 10.68 16.14
CA VAL A 42 1.01 12.04 16.33
C VAL A 42 1.89 13.12 15.70
N GLU A 43 3.22 13.07 15.67
CA GLU A 43 4.04 14.07 14.94
C GLU A 43 3.78 14.00 13.44
N THR A 44 3.54 12.79 12.90
CA THR A 44 3.14 12.63 11.51
C THR A 44 1.74 13.22 11.26
N ILE A 45 0.81 13.08 12.22
CA ILE A 45 -0.57 13.62 12.15
C ILE A 45 -0.65 15.12 12.52
N SER A 46 0.23 15.64 13.37
CA SER A 46 0.15 16.99 13.96
C SER A 46 1.01 18.01 13.24
N ASN A 47 1.96 17.56 12.41
CA ASN A 47 2.55 18.41 11.36
C ASN A 47 1.54 18.70 10.22
N GLU A 48 0.38 18.01 10.17
CA GLU A 48 -0.80 18.47 9.43
C GLU A 48 -1.48 19.62 10.19
N SER A 49 -0.84 20.79 10.23
CA SER A 49 -1.50 21.98 10.76
C SER A 49 -2.69 22.33 9.87
N SER A 50 -3.91 22.23 10.43
CA SER A 50 -5.17 22.93 10.12
C SER A 50 -5.45 23.25 8.64
N PRO A 51 -6.65 22.93 8.10
CA PRO A 51 -7.02 23.17 6.70
C PRO A 51 -7.15 24.68 6.42
N LYS A 52 -6.03 25.33 6.13
CA LYS A 52 -6.01 26.67 5.58
C LYS A 52 -5.93 26.49 4.08
N GLY A 53 -7.09 26.65 3.43
CA GLY A 53 -7.33 26.28 2.04
C GLY A 53 -6.18 26.64 1.12
N MET A 54 -5.63 25.64 0.44
CA MET A 54 -4.70 25.82 -0.66
C MET A 54 -4.68 24.56 -1.52
N THR A 55 -5.28 24.68 -2.70
CA THR A 55 -4.93 24.07 -3.99
C THR A 55 -4.26 22.69 -3.95
N ASP A 56 -5.00 21.67 -4.40
CA ASP A 56 -4.56 20.59 -5.31
C ASP A 56 -3.04 20.36 -5.44
N ALA A 57 -2.35 20.13 -4.33
CA ALA A 57 -0.97 19.65 -4.36
C ALA A 57 -1.04 18.16 -4.71
N GLN A 58 -1.23 17.92 -6.00
CA GLN A 58 -1.14 16.63 -6.66
C GLN A 58 0.29 16.12 -6.47
N GLY A 59 0.54 15.33 -5.41
CA GLY A 59 1.87 14.82 -5.07
C GLY A 59 2.56 14.20 -6.28
N ASN A 60 3.68 14.79 -6.74
CA ASN A 60 4.52 14.47 -7.91
C ASN A 60 3.86 13.96 -9.22
N GLY A 61 2.53 13.88 -9.30
CA GLY A 61 1.79 13.29 -10.40
C GLY A 61 2.00 11.79 -10.64
N ILE A 62 2.59 11.03 -9.69
CA ILE A 62 2.75 9.56 -9.83
C ILE A 62 1.41 8.87 -9.64
N ILE A 63 0.68 9.20 -8.57
CA ILE A 63 -0.63 8.64 -8.26
C ILE A 63 -1.70 9.70 -8.50
N GLN A 64 -2.77 9.30 -9.20
CA GLN A 64 -3.97 10.09 -9.36
C GLN A 64 -5.16 9.33 -8.78
N LYS A 65 -5.71 9.83 -7.68
CA LYS A 65 -6.96 9.34 -7.10
C LYS A 65 -8.10 9.47 -8.11
N ILE A 66 -8.94 8.44 -8.20
CA ILE A 66 -10.13 8.44 -9.03
C ILE A 66 -11.35 8.02 -8.21
N ASN A 67 -12.53 8.47 -8.64
CA ASN A 67 -13.79 8.07 -8.03
C ASN A 67 -14.61 7.27 -9.04
N LEU A 68 -14.84 5.99 -8.75
CA LEU A 68 -15.67 5.10 -9.55
C LEU A 68 -17.12 5.21 -9.05
N GLN A 69 -17.90 6.12 -9.64
CA GLN A 69 -19.28 6.39 -9.19
C GLN A 69 -20.22 5.18 -9.32
N ASP A 70 -20.04 4.36 -10.36
CA ASP A 70 -20.99 3.29 -10.71
C ASP A 70 -20.64 1.92 -10.13
N ASN A 71 -19.39 1.71 -9.71
CA ASN A 71 -18.92 0.45 -9.14
C ASN A 71 -17.75 0.70 -8.17
N PRO A 72 -18.00 1.31 -7.00
CA PRO A 72 -16.96 1.48 -5.99
C PRO A 72 -16.48 0.10 -5.56
N ILE A 73 -15.16 -0.07 -5.47
CA ILE A 73 -14.57 -1.33 -5.01
C ILE A 73 -14.82 -1.42 -3.50
N ASP A 74 -15.85 -2.19 -3.15
CA ASP A 74 -16.36 -2.31 -1.79
C ASP A 74 -15.33 -3.03 -0.90
N SER A 75 -14.87 -2.35 0.14
CA SER A 75 -13.93 -2.85 1.15
C SER A 75 -14.61 -3.65 2.27
N LYS A 76 -15.96 -3.72 2.28
CA LYS A 76 -16.73 -4.25 3.40
C LYS A 76 -16.25 -5.63 3.86
N GLY A 77 -15.81 -5.67 5.11
CA GLY A 77 -15.62 -6.89 5.91
C GLY A 77 -14.21 -7.01 6.50
N TYR A 78 -13.18 -6.83 5.69
CA TYR A 78 -11.78 -7.16 6.07
C TYR A 78 -10.83 -5.96 6.07
N TRP A 79 -11.16 -4.88 5.35
CA TRP A 79 -10.30 -3.70 5.23
C TRP A 79 -10.94 -2.52 5.97
N ASP A 80 -10.11 -1.74 6.67
CA ASP A 80 -10.56 -0.56 7.41
C ASP A 80 -10.87 0.63 6.48
N ASP A 81 -10.15 0.72 5.36
CA ASP A 81 -10.37 1.76 4.34
C ASP A 81 -9.91 1.31 2.94
N SER A 82 -10.38 1.97 1.89
CA SER A 82 -9.92 1.76 0.52
C SER A 82 -10.07 3.00 -0.37
N GLU A 83 -9.18 3.14 -1.34
CA GLU A 83 -9.35 4.11 -2.42
C GLU A 83 -8.89 3.57 -3.77
N SER A 84 -9.51 4.08 -4.84
CA SER A 84 -9.13 3.77 -6.21
C SER A 84 -8.24 4.85 -6.79
N PHE A 85 -7.25 4.45 -7.59
CA PHE A 85 -6.33 5.37 -8.25
C PHE A 85 -5.82 4.80 -9.58
N ILE A 86 -5.22 5.68 -10.38
CA ILE A 86 -4.37 5.30 -11.51
C ILE A 86 -2.94 5.74 -11.21
N ILE A 87 -1.98 5.01 -11.75
CA ILE A 87 -0.55 5.28 -11.57
C ILE A 87 0.13 5.61 -12.90
N ASP A 88 1.06 6.53 -12.86
CA ASP A 88 2.03 6.82 -13.92
C ASP A 88 3.29 5.99 -13.66
N ILE A 89 3.38 4.83 -14.31
CA ILE A 89 4.49 3.87 -14.13
C ILE A 89 5.82 4.50 -14.54
N GLU A 90 5.87 5.24 -15.64
CA GLU A 90 7.11 5.87 -16.12
C GLU A 90 7.66 6.84 -15.06
N LYS A 91 6.80 7.70 -14.50
CA LYS A 91 7.21 8.61 -13.41
C LYS A 91 7.61 7.88 -12.13
N PHE A 92 6.95 6.77 -11.82
CA PHE A 92 7.33 5.93 -10.69
C PHE A 92 8.75 5.39 -10.89
N GLU A 93 9.04 4.81 -12.06
CA GLU A 93 10.36 4.24 -12.38
C GLU A 93 11.46 5.31 -12.45
N GLU A 94 11.17 6.49 -13.01
CA GLU A 94 12.07 7.63 -12.99
C GLU A 94 12.40 8.09 -11.57
N SER A 95 11.40 8.14 -10.68
CA SER A 95 11.60 8.48 -9.27
C SER A 95 12.41 7.39 -8.56
N ALA A 96 12.08 6.13 -8.80
CA ALA A 96 12.77 4.98 -8.25
C ALA A 96 14.25 4.95 -8.66
N ALA A 97 14.58 5.30 -9.90
CA ALA A 97 15.95 5.40 -10.39
C ALA A 97 16.78 6.46 -9.63
N ASN A 98 16.12 7.46 -9.03
CA ASN A 98 16.76 8.46 -8.18
C ASN A 98 16.90 8.02 -6.71
N GLY A 99 16.50 6.78 -6.37
CA GLY A 99 16.67 6.17 -5.04
C GLY A 99 15.58 6.51 -4.02
N SER A 100 14.58 7.32 -4.40
CA SER A 100 13.46 7.64 -3.51
C SER A 100 12.17 7.86 -4.28
N ILE A 101 11.05 7.42 -3.71
CA ILE A 101 9.72 7.59 -4.28
C ILE A 101 8.84 8.35 -3.30
N ASN A 102 8.05 9.30 -3.81
CA ASN A 102 6.99 9.94 -3.05
C ASN A 102 5.63 9.54 -3.64
N ILE A 103 4.78 8.89 -2.84
CA ILE A 103 3.42 8.54 -3.23
C ILE A 103 2.43 8.91 -2.13
N ARG A 104 1.21 9.28 -2.55
CA ARG A 104 0.11 9.57 -1.63
C ARG A 104 -0.96 8.47 -1.72
N LEU A 105 -1.27 7.84 -0.59
CA LEU A 105 -2.29 6.79 -0.47
C LEU A 105 -3.17 7.06 0.75
N LEU A 106 -4.49 6.98 0.57
CA LEU A 106 -5.52 7.26 1.58
C LEU A 106 -5.23 8.58 2.32
N GLU A 107 -4.99 9.61 1.52
CA GLU A 107 -4.68 10.97 1.97
C GLU A 107 -3.33 11.15 2.70
N ARG A 108 -2.57 10.07 2.92
CA ARG A 108 -1.25 10.09 3.57
C ARG A 108 -0.11 10.08 2.55
N ASP A 109 0.86 10.97 2.74
CA ASP A 109 2.09 11.01 1.94
C ASP A 109 3.14 10.05 2.49
N PHE A 110 3.78 9.30 1.59
CA PHE A 110 4.87 8.38 1.87
C PHE A 110 6.09 8.79 1.08
N GLU A 111 7.16 9.19 1.78
CA GLU A 111 8.50 9.27 1.21
C GLU A 111 9.23 7.96 1.51
N ILE A 112 9.61 7.22 0.46
CA ILE A 112 10.17 5.89 0.54
C ILE A 112 11.59 5.95 -0.01
N GLU A 113 12.55 5.55 0.80
CA GLU A 113 13.95 5.36 0.41
C GLU A 113 14.11 3.92 -0.09
N LEU A 114 14.62 3.74 -1.30
CA LEU A 114 14.78 2.42 -1.91
C LEU A 114 16.14 1.83 -1.57
N ASP A 115 16.13 0.61 -1.04
CA ASP A 115 17.33 -0.14 -0.67
C ASP A 115 17.74 -1.14 -1.77
N GLU A 116 16.75 -1.71 -2.47
CA GLU A 116 16.98 -2.71 -3.52
C GLU A 116 16.10 -2.46 -4.74
N ILE A 117 16.71 -2.56 -5.92
CA ILE A 117 16.04 -2.53 -7.21
C ILE A 117 16.48 -3.76 -8.00
N THR A 118 15.58 -4.72 -8.14
CA THR A 118 15.80 -5.93 -8.92
C THR A 118 15.08 -5.83 -10.26
N VAL A 119 15.87 -5.67 -11.32
CA VAL A 119 15.39 -5.63 -12.71
C VAL A 119 15.59 -7.00 -13.36
N SER A 120 14.51 -7.61 -13.81
CA SER A 120 14.51 -8.90 -14.51
C SER A 120 13.74 -8.76 -15.82
N ASN A 121 13.96 -9.66 -16.79
CA ASN A 121 13.34 -9.58 -18.12
C ASN A 121 11.80 -9.55 -18.04
N GLY A 122 11.23 -8.34 -18.03
CA GLY A 122 9.80 -8.08 -17.97
C GLY A 122 9.23 -7.81 -16.57
N SER A 123 10.01 -7.88 -15.49
CA SER A 123 9.57 -7.52 -14.13
C SER A 123 10.59 -6.71 -13.36
N ASN A 124 10.13 -5.60 -12.77
CA ASN A 124 10.91 -4.77 -11.86
C ASN A 124 10.35 -4.93 -10.45
N HIS A 125 11.25 -5.12 -9.49
CA HIS A 125 10.93 -5.23 -8.08
C HIS A 125 11.72 -4.16 -7.32
N TYR A 126 11.01 -3.40 -6.49
CA TYR A 126 11.55 -2.30 -5.70
C TYR A 126 11.25 -2.58 -4.23
N SER A 127 12.29 -2.56 -3.38
CA SER A 127 12.17 -2.72 -1.94
C SER A 127 12.84 -1.56 -1.22
N GLY A 128 12.27 -1.17 -0.08
CA GLY A 128 12.79 -0.06 0.71
C GLY A 128 11.98 0.18 1.97
N GLN A 129 12.12 1.40 2.50
CA GLN A 129 11.53 1.80 3.78
C GLN A 129 11.00 3.24 3.72
N VAL A 130 9.95 3.52 4.48
CA VAL A 130 9.48 4.88 4.72
C VAL A 130 10.57 5.67 5.45
N LYS A 131 10.90 6.84 4.92
CA LYS A 131 11.94 7.71 5.45
C LYS A 131 11.68 8.05 6.91
N GLY A 132 12.73 7.92 7.74
CA GLY A 132 12.63 8.14 9.18
C GLY A 132 11.92 7.01 9.94
N MET A 133 11.53 5.91 9.27
CA MET A 133 10.94 4.72 9.88
C MET A 133 11.69 3.45 9.44
N PRO A 134 12.87 3.14 10.03
CA PRO A 134 13.69 2.01 9.59
C PRO A 134 13.07 0.60 9.78
N GLN A 135 11.99 0.51 10.55
CA GLN A 135 11.24 -0.74 10.77
C GLN A 135 10.07 -0.89 9.80
N SER A 136 9.85 0.11 8.94
CA SER A 136 8.85 0.03 7.89
C SER A 136 9.39 -0.77 6.71
N LYS A 137 8.47 -1.29 5.90
CA LYS A 137 8.78 -2.03 4.70
C LYS A 137 7.89 -1.57 3.57
N ALA A 138 8.48 -1.24 2.44
CA ALA A 138 7.79 -0.90 1.21
C ALA A 138 8.25 -1.85 0.10
N GLU A 139 7.31 -2.44 -0.61
CA GLU A 139 7.55 -3.43 -1.66
C GLU A 139 6.67 -3.08 -2.86
N PHE A 140 7.27 -2.95 -4.06
CA PHE A 140 6.55 -2.67 -5.29
C PHE A 140 7.00 -3.58 -6.42
N TYR A 141 6.04 -4.04 -7.21
CA TYR A 141 6.24 -4.94 -8.33
C TYR A 141 5.60 -4.35 -9.58
N ILE A 142 6.38 -4.32 -10.66
CA ILE A 142 5.95 -3.85 -11.97
C ILE A 142 6.16 -4.97 -12.98
N TYR A 143 5.10 -5.35 -13.68
CA TYR A 143 5.15 -6.33 -14.78
C TYR A 143 4.32 -5.82 -15.95
N GLY A 144 4.98 -5.21 -16.94
CA GLY A 144 4.30 -4.45 -17.99
C GLY A 144 3.44 -3.33 -17.38
N ASP A 145 2.14 -3.33 -17.66
CA ASP A 145 1.19 -2.33 -17.13
C ASP A 145 0.61 -2.71 -15.75
N VAL A 146 1.11 -3.78 -15.13
CA VAL A 146 0.64 -4.24 -13.81
C VAL A 146 1.53 -3.64 -12.74
N PHE A 147 0.93 -2.87 -11.84
CA PHE A 147 1.57 -2.34 -10.65
C PHE A 147 0.87 -2.90 -9.40
N CYS A 148 1.63 -3.48 -8.48
CA CYS A 148 1.13 -3.89 -7.17
C CYS A 148 2.22 -3.74 -6.10
N GLY A 149 1.83 -3.81 -4.83
CA GLY A 149 2.80 -3.63 -3.76
C GLY A 149 2.16 -3.47 -2.40
N SER A 150 2.98 -3.13 -1.42
CA SER A 150 2.54 -2.86 -0.06
C SER A 150 3.46 -1.88 0.66
N ILE A 151 2.90 -1.16 1.62
CA ILE A 151 3.66 -0.40 2.62
C ILE A 151 3.17 -0.84 4.00
N GLU A 152 4.10 -1.34 4.82
CA GLU A 152 3.87 -1.84 6.16
C GLU A 152 4.69 -1.04 7.16
N PHE A 153 4.06 -0.60 8.24
CA PHE A 153 4.73 0.04 9.37
C PHE A 153 3.84 0.00 10.61
N CYS A 154 4.44 -0.27 11.76
CA CYS A 154 3.72 -0.38 13.02
C CYS A 154 2.59 -1.43 12.90
N ASP A 155 1.33 -1.01 13.12
CA ASP A 155 0.14 -1.84 12.97
C ASP A 155 -0.62 -1.58 11.65
N LEU A 156 -0.05 -0.81 10.72
CA LEU A 156 -0.71 -0.43 9.48
C LEU A 156 -0.11 -1.18 8.29
N MET A 157 -0.97 -1.70 7.43
CA MET A 157 -0.60 -2.29 6.16
C MET A 157 -1.46 -1.70 5.04
N TYR A 158 -0.80 -1.05 4.09
CA TYR A 158 -1.38 -0.54 2.86
C TYR A 158 -1.08 -1.57 1.77
N THR A 159 -2.11 -2.17 1.18
CA THR A 159 -1.95 -3.17 0.12
C THR A 159 -2.49 -2.62 -1.18
N ILE A 160 -1.63 -2.55 -2.21
CA ILE A 160 -1.97 -2.07 -3.54
C ILE A 160 -2.24 -3.26 -4.45
N ALA A 161 -3.44 -3.30 -5.01
CA ALA A 161 -3.88 -4.32 -5.95
C ALA A 161 -4.28 -3.71 -7.29
N VAL A 162 -3.97 -4.44 -8.36
CA VAL A 162 -4.44 -4.15 -9.72
C VAL A 162 -5.87 -4.65 -9.90
N THR A 163 -6.69 -3.92 -10.66
CA THR A 163 -8.07 -4.31 -10.98
C THR A 163 -8.23 -4.64 -12.46
N THR A 164 -9.38 -5.19 -12.83
CA THR A 164 -9.77 -5.33 -14.25
C THR A 164 -10.34 -4.06 -14.85
N GLU A 165 -10.64 -3.05 -14.03
CA GLU A 165 -11.27 -1.81 -14.45
C GLU A 165 -10.29 -0.88 -15.17
N LYS A 166 -10.85 -0.04 -16.05
CA LYS A 166 -10.10 0.95 -16.82
C LYS A 166 -10.73 2.34 -16.64
N TYR A 167 -9.88 3.34 -16.43
CA TYR A 167 -10.29 4.75 -16.37
C TYR A 167 -9.48 5.53 -17.41
N ASN A 168 -10.15 6.13 -18.39
CA ASN A 168 -9.50 6.79 -19.53
C ASN A 168 -8.43 5.92 -20.22
N GLY A 169 -8.70 4.61 -20.37
CA GLY A 169 -7.77 3.64 -20.97
C GLY A 169 -6.65 3.15 -20.05
N LYS A 170 -6.44 3.79 -18.88
CA LYS A 170 -5.43 3.39 -17.89
C LYS A 170 -5.98 2.35 -16.92
N THR A 171 -5.11 1.44 -16.46
CA THR A 171 -5.45 0.43 -15.44
C THR A 171 -5.79 1.09 -14.11
N VAL A 172 -6.93 0.72 -13.53
CA VAL A 172 -7.30 1.15 -12.19
C VAL A 172 -6.67 0.22 -11.16
N HIS A 173 -6.19 0.82 -10.08
CA HIS A 173 -5.63 0.16 -8.90
C HIS A 173 -6.47 0.53 -7.68
N VAL A 174 -6.38 -0.30 -6.65
CA VAL A 174 -6.96 -0.02 -5.34
C VAL A 174 -5.90 -0.20 -4.28
N VAL A 175 -5.84 0.74 -3.35
CA VAL A 175 -5.15 0.52 -2.09
C VAL A 175 -6.19 0.18 -1.03
N PHE A 176 -5.89 -0.84 -0.23
CA PHE A 176 -6.65 -1.21 0.96
C PHE A 176 -5.79 -0.99 2.21
N LEU A 177 -6.42 -0.54 3.29
CA LEU A 177 -5.79 -0.41 4.59
C LEU A 177 -6.26 -1.50 5.54
N ILE A 178 -5.32 -2.13 6.24
CA ILE A 178 -5.58 -2.88 7.47
C ILE A 178 -4.87 -2.18 8.62
N ASN A 179 -5.60 -1.99 9.71
CA ASN A 179 -5.08 -1.75 11.03
C ASN A 179 -5.09 -3.06 11.83
N TRP A 180 -3.92 -3.67 11.97
CA TRP A 180 -3.74 -4.91 12.71
C TRP A 180 -4.09 -4.79 14.19
N GLU A 181 -4.08 -3.59 14.77
CA GLU A 181 -4.58 -3.37 16.13
C GLU A 181 -6.08 -3.64 16.21
N ASN A 182 -6.86 -3.11 15.24
CA ASN A 182 -8.30 -3.37 15.14
C ASN A 182 -8.59 -4.86 14.95
N GLU A 183 -7.82 -5.54 14.08
CA GLU A 183 -8.01 -6.97 13.81
C GLU A 183 -7.70 -7.83 15.05
N ARG A 184 -6.62 -7.54 15.78
CA ARG A 184 -6.30 -8.25 17.02
C ARG A 184 -7.40 -8.05 18.07
N ASP A 185 -7.98 -6.87 18.16
CA ASP A 185 -9.07 -6.60 19.11
C ASP A 185 -10.37 -7.30 18.70
N LYS A 186 -10.68 -7.39 17.39
CA LYS A 186 -11.79 -8.22 16.88
C LYS A 186 -11.62 -9.69 17.29
N VAL A 187 -10.42 -10.26 17.12
CA VAL A 187 -10.13 -11.65 17.48
C VAL A 187 -10.23 -11.88 18.99
N LYS A 188 -9.65 -11.00 19.80
CA LYS A 188 -9.77 -11.10 21.28
C LYS A 188 -11.23 -11.13 21.73
N ASN A 189 -12.07 -10.27 21.16
CA ASN A 189 -13.49 -10.21 21.50
C ASN A 189 -14.25 -11.50 21.10
N MET A 190 -13.79 -12.22 20.07
CA MET A 190 -14.37 -13.52 19.67
C MET A 190 -13.92 -14.69 20.54
N LEU A 191 -12.78 -14.58 21.23
CA LEU A 191 -12.22 -15.65 22.08
C LEU A 191 -12.73 -15.61 23.53
N ILE A 192 -13.60 -14.65 23.89
CA ILE A 192 -14.17 -14.48 25.24
C ILE A 192 -15.51 -15.23 25.40
N PHE A 193 -15.79 -16.26 24.58
CA PHE A 193 -16.98 -17.12 24.72
C PHE A 193 -16.69 -18.43 25.44
#